data_AF-A0A1A9T4W3-F1
#
_entry.id   AF-A0A1A9T4W3-F1
#
_cell.length_a   1.000
_cell.length_b   1.000
_cell.length_c   1.000
_cell.angle_alpha   90.00
_cell.angle_beta   90.00
_cell.angle_gamma   90.00
#
_symmetry.space_group_name_H-M   'P 1'
#
loop_
_entity.id
_entity.type
_entity.pdbx_description
1 polymer ?
#
loop_
_entity_poly.entity_id
_entity_poly.type
_entity_poly.pdbx_seq_one_letter_code
_entity_poly.pdbx_strand_id
1 'polypeptide(L)'
;MQKARIFIVLLGISLPYIARLPKGMVWLAQYTDGGLDSFLFIEAFNAIAWGILLGVSFFYRHSISLAIPTILGFGFLAWVHYTLDLAADAQSALAFIFIPIYACIPILIGGIFGYGLDKYLSSFRKIKDV
;
A
#
# COMPACT_ATOMS: atom_id res chain seq x y z
N MET A 1 -4.87 6.22 16.23
CA MET A 1 -5.37 5.41 15.11
C MET A 1 -5.82 6.22 13.91
N GLN A 2 -6.76 7.16 14.05
CA GLN A 2 -7.29 7.92 12.90
C GLN A 2 -6.19 8.57 12.03
N LYS A 3 -5.20 9.23 12.64
CA LYS A 3 -4.06 9.82 11.91
C LYS A 3 -3.30 8.78 11.05
N ALA A 4 -3.09 7.58 11.58
CA ALA A 4 -2.42 6.50 10.85
C ALA A 4 -3.26 6.01 9.66
N ARG A 5 -4.58 5.92 9.81
CA ARG A 5 -5.51 5.56 8.73
C ARG A 5 -5.51 6.59 7.61
N ILE A 6 -5.58 7.87 7.95
CA ILE A 6 -5.48 8.96 6.98
C ILE A 6 -4.14 8.88 6.25
N PHE A 7 -3.04 8.69 6.98
CA PHE A 7 -1.72 8.53 6.39
C PHE A 7 -1.64 7.35 5.42
N ILE A 8 -2.21 6.19 5.78
CA ILE A 8 -2.27 5.01 4.90
C ILE A 8 -2.99 5.34 3.59
N VAL A 9 -4.13 6.03 3.65
CA VAL A 9 -4.91 6.37 2.45
C VAL A 9 -4.15 7.38 1.59
N LEU A 10 -3.60 8.44 2.18
CA LEU A 10 -2.84 9.45 1.44
C LEU A 10 -1.59 8.85 0.79
N LEU A 11 -0.87 8.01 1.54
CA LEU A 11 0.29 7.31 1.03
C LEU A 11 -0.13 6.33 -0.08
N GLY A 12 -1.19 5.54 0.14
CA GLY A 12 -1.74 4.63 -0.84
C GLY A 12 -2.04 5.30 -2.19
N ILE A 13 -2.77 6.42 -2.16
CA ILE A 13 -3.12 7.19 -3.37
C ILE A 13 -1.89 7.77 -4.06
N SER A 14 -0.91 8.26 -3.30
CA SER A 14 0.28 8.90 -3.88
C SER A 14 1.38 7.91 -4.31
N LEU A 15 1.37 6.69 -3.77
CA LEU A 15 2.44 5.71 -3.92
C LEU A 15 2.77 5.36 -5.38
N PRO A 16 1.79 5.09 -6.27
CA PRO A 16 2.09 4.68 -7.65
C PRO A 16 2.91 5.74 -8.39
N TYR A 17 2.61 7.02 -8.12
CA TYR A 17 3.26 8.18 -8.73
C TYR A 17 4.62 8.46 -8.08
N ILE A 18 4.71 8.42 -6.75
CA ILE A 18 5.97 8.63 -6.02
C ILE A 18 7.00 7.55 -6.40
N ALA A 19 6.56 6.30 -6.54
CA ALA A 19 7.43 5.18 -6.93
C ALA A 19 8.07 5.36 -8.32
N ARG A 20 7.47 6.18 -9.20
CA ARG A 20 7.98 6.47 -10.55
C ARG A 20 9.04 7.58 -10.56
N LEU A 21 8.98 8.52 -9.63
CA LEU A 21 9.88 9.69 -9.59
C LEU A 21 11.37 9.34 -9.71
N PRO A 22 11.90 8.29 -9.05
CA PRO A 22 13.32 7.94 -9.17
C PRO A 22 13.76 7.51 -10.58
N LYS A 23 12.84 7.11 -11.46
CA LYS A 23 13.11 6.78 -12.87
C LYS A 23 13.02 7.98 -13.81
N GLY A 24 12.62 9.14 -13.30
CA GLY A 24 12.49 10.38 -14.06
C GLY A 24 11.08 10.65 -14.61
N MET A 25 10.89 11.84 -15.18
CA MET A 25 9.57 12.35 -15.58
C MET A 25 8.90 11.53 -16.69
N VAL A 26 9.68 10.89 -17.57
CA VAL A 26 9.13 10.02 -18.63
C VAL A 26 8.35 8.85 -18.03
N TRP A 27 8.83 8.28 -16.93
CA TRP A 27 8.15 7.17 -16.25
C TRP A 27 6.88 7.63 -15.52
N LEU A 28 6.89 8.85 -14.98
CA LEU A 28 5.68 9.46 -14.41
C LEU A 28 4.65 9.82 -15.49
N ALA A 29 5.11 10.29 -16.65
CA ALA A 29 4.27 10.62 -17.80
C ALA A 29 3.45 9.41 -18.27
N GLN A 30 4.03 8.19 -18.20
CA GLN A 30 3.30 6.94 -18.49
C GLN A 30 2.00 6.77 -17.65
N TYR A 31 1.91 7.39 -16.47
CA TYR A 31 0.74 7.32 -15.59
C TYR A 31 -0.16 8.55 -15.68
N THR A 32 0.37 9.67 -16.17
CA THR A 32 -0.27 10.99 -16.09
C THR A 32 -0.68 11.57 -17.43
N ASP A 33 -0.12 11.10 -18.55
CA ASP A 33 -0.43 11.59 -19.91
C ASP A 33 -1.87 11.31 -20.34
N GLY A 34 -2.47 10.22 -19.84
CA GLY A 34 -3.90 9.94 -20.07
C GLY A 34 -4.85 10.72 -19.15
N GLY A 35 -4.32 11.67 -18.36
CA GLY A 35 -5.11 12.59 -17.55
C GLY A 35 -5.98 11.89 -16.50
N LEU A 36 -7.23 12.34 -16.40
CA LEU A 36 -8.16 11.87 -15.38
C LEU A 36 -8.52 10.39 -15.55
N ASP A 37 -8.62 9.90 -16.78
CA ASP A 37 -9.02 8.50 -17.04
C ASP A 37 -7.95 7.52 -16.57
N SER A 38 -6.68 7.80 -16.88
CA SER A 38 -5.54 7.01 -16.36
C SER A 38 -5.46 7.08 -14.84
N PHE A 39 -5.64 8.27 -14.26
CA PHE A 39 -5.64 8.45 -12.81
C PHE A 39 -6.73 7.59 -12.14
N LEU A 40 -7.98 7.69 -12.62
CA LEU A 40 -9.11 6.93 -12.07
C LEU A 40 -8.93 5.42 -12.25
N PHE A 41 -8.41 4.99 -13.39
CA PHE A 41 -8.14 3.57 -13.64
C PHE A 41 -7.11 3.02 -12.66
N ILE A 42 -5.95 3.68 -12.54
CA ILE A 42 -4.88 3.26 -11.62
C ILE A 42 -5.39 3.27 -10.18
N GLU A 43 -6.06 4.34 -9.76
CA GLU A 43 -6.55 4.47 -8.38
C GLU A 43 -7.69 3.52 -8.05
N ALA A 44 -8.58 3.18 -8.99
CA ALA A 44 -9.64 2.21 -8.75
C ALA A 44 -9.08 0.84 -8.36
N PHE A 45 -8.01 0.40 -9.02
CA PHE A 45 -7.35 -0.87 -8.70
C PHE A 45 -6.42 -0.73 -7.47
N ASN A 46 -5.65 0.34 -7.38
CA ASN A 46 -4.77 0.61 -6.24
C ASN A 46 -5.56 0.74 -4.91
N ALA A 47 -6.83 1.18 -4.97
CA ALA A 47 -7.74 1.24 -3.83
C ALA A 47 -8.00 -0.11 -3.16
N ILE A 48 -7.85 -1.21 -3.87
CA ILE A 48 -7.94 -2.54 -3.26
C ILE A 48 -6.82 -2.71 -2.24
N ALA A 49 -5.59 -2.32 -2.58
CA ALA A 49 -4.44 -2.54 -1.72
C ALA A 49 -4.48 -1.64 -0.47
N TRP A 50 -4.65 -0.32 -0.63
CA TRP A 50 -4.76 0.56 0.54
C TRP A 50 -6.08 0.37 1.30
N GLY A 51 -7.14 -0.07 0.63
CA GLY A 51 -8.43 -0.42 1.25
C GLY A 51 -8.34 -1.64 2.17
N ILE A 52 -7.65 -2.70 1.75
CA ILE A 52 -7.38 -3.86 2.61
C ILE A 52 -6.54 -3.45 3.81
N LEU A 53 -5.51 -2.62 3.61
CA LEU A 53 -4.65 -2.15 4.69
C LEU A 53 -5.43 -1.31 5.70
N LEU A 54 -6.32 -0.45 5.21
CA LEU A 54 -7.28 0.28 6.03
C LEU A 54 -8.21 -0.67 6.79
N GLY A 55 -8.71 -1.72 6.14
CA GLY A 55 -9.51 -2.79 6.76
C GLY A 55 -8.77 -3.51 7.90
N VAL A 56 -7.53 -3.94 7.66
CA VAL A 56 -6.65 -4.56 8.67
C VAL A 56 -6.46 -3.62 9.86
N SER A 57 -6.41 -2.31 9.64
CA SER A 57 -6.25 -1.33 10.71
C SER A 57 -7.36 -1.27 11.75
N PHE A 58 -8.52 -1.87 11.48
CA PHE A 58 -9.60 -1.95 12.46
C PHE A 58 -9.40 -3.07 13.49
N PHE A 59 -8.53 -4.03 13.23
CA PHE A 59 -8.22 -5.12 14.16
C PHE A 59 -7.17 -4.72 15.21
N TYR A 60 -6.52 -3.56 15.09
CA TYR A 60 -5.40 -3.14 15.94
C TYR A 60 -5.81 -2.09 16.94
N ARG A 61 -5.11 -2.06 18.09
CA ARG A 61 -5.24 -1.05 19.14
C ARG A 61 -4.12 -0.02 19.11
N HIS A 62 -2.93 -0.39 18.63
CA HIS A 62 -1.70 0.42 18.64
C HIS A 62 -1.28 0.76 17.20
N SER A 63 -1.11 2.05 16.90
CA SER A 63 -0.81 2.48 15.52
C SER A 63 0.55 2.00 15.03
N ILE A 64 1.49 1.76 15.94
CA ILE A 64 2.81 1.21 15.60
C ILE A 64 2.71 -0.18 14.97
N SER A 65 1.71 -0.98 15.35
CA SER A 65 1.48 -2.30 14.78
C SER A 65 1.10 -2.25 13.30
N LEU A 66 0.61 -1.11 12.81
CA LEU A 66 0.34 -0.90 11.38
C LEU A 66 1.59 -0.72 10.54
N ALA A 67 2.74 -0.43 11.15
CA ALA A 67 3.98 -0.28 10.39
C ALA A 67 4.33 -1.56 9.61
N ILE A 68 4.12 -2.74 10.22
CA ILE A 68 4.46 -4.03 9.60
C ILE A 68 3.63 -4.28 8.31
N PRO A 69 2.29 -4.31 8.33
CA PRO A 69 1.52 -4.48 7.10
C PRO A 69 1.75 -3.34 6.10
N THR A 70 1.96 -2.11 6.56
CA THR A 70 2.24 -0.96 5.69
C THR A 70 3.55 -1.14 4.94
N ILE A 71 4.64 -1.49 5.63
CA ILE A 71 5.96 -1.66 5.01
C ILE A 71 5.94 -2.81 4.02
N LEU A 72 5.34 -3.96 4.37
CA LEU A 72 5.29 -5.09 3.46
C LEU A 72 4.39 -4.83 2.25
N GLY A 73 3.19 -4.30 2.47
CA GLY A 73 2.24 -4.02 1.40
C GLY A 73 2.68 -2.89 0.47
N PHE A 74 2.95 -1.71 1.03
CA PHE A 74 3.37 -0.56 0.24
C PHE A 74 4.80 -0.69 -0.26
N GLY A 75 5.68 -1.42 0.44
CA GLY A 75 7.01 -1.75 -0.09
C GLY A 75 6.91 -2.60 -1.36
N PHE A 76 6.05 -3.63 -1.36
CA PHE A 76 5.78 -4.42 -2.55
C PHE A 76 5.17 -3.58 -3.67
N LEU A 77 4.11 -2.80 -3.40
CA LEU A 77 3.49 -1.93 -4.41
C LEU A 77 4.50 -0.94 -5.01
N ALA A 78 5.28 -0.27 -4.16
CA ALA A 78 6.29 0.68 -4.62
C ALA A 78 7.33 -0.01 -5.51
N TRP A 79 7.78 -1.21 -5.14
CA TRP A 79 8.71 -1.98 -5.94
C TRP A 79 8.14 -2.37 -7.31
N VAL A 80 6.89 -2.83 -7.37
CA VAL A 80 6.27 -3.19 -8.66
C VAL A 80 6.01 -1.95 -9.51
N HIS A 81 5.48 -0.87 -8.93
CA HIS A 81 5.32 0.39 -9.66
C HIS A 81 6.65 0.97 -10.13
N TYR A 82 7.75 0.77 -9.41
CA TYR A 82 9.08 1.20 -9.84
C TYR A 82 9.65 0.37 -11.01
N THR A 83 9.31 -0.93 -11.08
CA THR A 83 9.90 -1.86 -12.06
C THR A 83 9.07 -2.09 -13.32
N LEU A 84 7.74 -1.92 -13.26
CA LEU A 84 6.86 -2.14 -14.40
C LEU A 84 7.09 -1.11 -15.51
N ASP A 85 7.64 -1.50 -16.65
CA ASP A 85 7.73 -0.60 -17.81
C ASP A 85 6.49 -0.73 -18.70
N LEU A 86 5.71 0.35 -18.82
CA LEU A 86 4.52 0.34 -19.69
C LEU A 86 4.86 0.47 -21.17
N ALA A 87 6.06 1.00 -21.51
CA ALA A 87 6.48 1.16 -22.89
C ALA A 87 6.99 -0.16 -23.51
N ALA A 88 7.30 -1.14 -22.68
CA ALA A 88 7.89 -2.41 -23.12
C ALA A 88 6.88 -3.33 -23.83
N ASP A 89 5.59 -3.26 -23.47
CA ASP A 89 4.56 -4.12 -24.04
C ASP A 89 3.14 -3.54 -23.85
N ALA A 90 2.25 -3.77 -24.82
CA ALA A 90 0.87 -3.27 -24.76
C ALA A 90 0.00 -3.99 -23.70
N GLN A 91 0.33 -5.23 -23.33
CA GLN A 91 -0.38 -5.94 -22.26
C GLN A 91 0.09 -5.55 -20.87
N SER A 92 1.17 -4.75 -20.74
CA SER A 92 1.66 -4.25 -19.45
C SER A 92 0.61 -3.49 -18.65
N ALA A 93 -0.38 -2.87 -19.32
CA ALA A 93 -1.52 -2.22 -18.68
C ALA A 93 -2.40 -3.20 -17.87
N LEU A 94 -2.44 -4.48 -18.24
CA LEU A 94 -3.15 -5.51 -17.46
C LEU A 94 -2.49 -5.73 -16.09
N ALA A 95 -1.19 -5.41 -15.94
CA ALA A 95 -0.50 -5.54 -14.67
C ALA A 95 -1.17 -4.69 -13.58
N PHE A 96 -1.78 -3.54 -13.91
CA PHE A 96 -2.50 -2.72 -12.94
C PHE A 96 -3.66 -3.43 -12.25
N ILE A 97 -4.27 -4.40 -12.92
CA ILE A 97 -5.36 -5.21 -12.36
C ILE A 97 -4.79 -6.23 -11.36
N PHE A 98 -3.65 -6.82 -11.69
CA PHE A 98 -3.05 -7.90 -10.89
C PHE A 98 -2.16 -7.42 -9.74
N ILE A 99 -1.50 -6.27 -9.88
CA ILE A 99 -0.64 -5.65 -8.86
C ILE A 99 -1.33 -5.60 -7.49
N PRO A 100 -2.52 -5.01 -7.34
CA PRO A 100 -3.16 -4.92 -6.03
C PRO A 100 -3.62 -6.28 -5.50
N ILE A 101 -3.99 -7.21 -6.38
CA ILE A 101 -4.35 -8.59 -6.00
C ILE A 101 -3.13 -9.30 -5.40
N TYR A 102 -1.96 -9.18 -6.03
CA TYR A 102 -0.73 -9.75 -5.50
C TYR A 102 -0.25 -9.02 -4.25
N ALA A 103 -0.49 -7.71 -4.13
CA ALA A 103 -0.18 -6.93 -2.93
C ALA A 103 -0.99 -7.38 -1.70
N CYS A 104 -2.15 -8.02 -1.88
CA CYS A 104 -2.90 -8.62 -0.78
C CYS A 104 -2.05 -9.60 0.04
N ILE A 105 -1.18 -10.37 -0.61
CA ILE A 105 -0.36 -11.39 0.04
C ILE A 105 0.58 -10.77 1.10
N PRO A 106 1.51 -9.84 0.75
CA PRO A 106 2.38 -9.22 1.74
C PRO A 106 1.60 -8.37 2.76
N ILE A 107 0.47 -7.77 2.38
CA ILE A 107 -0.39 -7.02 3.32
C ILE A 107 -0.97 -7.96 4.37
N LEU A 108 -1.53 -9.11 3.99
CA LEU A 108 -2.13 -10.06 4.92
C LEU A 108 -1.08 -10.73 5.79
N ILE A 109 0.07 -11.09 5.22
CA ILE A 109 1.22 -11.61 6.00
C ILE A 109 1.65 -10.58 7.04
N GLY A 110 1.85 -9.32 6.62
CA GLY A 110 2.17 -8.24 7.56
C GLY A 110 1.03 -7.96 8.54
N GLY A 111 -0.21 -8.21 8.14
CA GLY A 111 -1.41 -8.14 8.96
C GLY A 111 -1.35 -9.12 10.14
N ILE A 112 -0.97 -10.37 9.86
CA ILE A 112 -0.84 -11.41 10.88
C ILE A 112 0.28 -11.03 11.87
N PHE A 113 1.44 -10.62 11.37
CA PHE A 113 2.56 -10.21 12.23
C PHE A 113 2.25 -8.94 13.03
N GLY A 114 1.62 -7.93 12.41
CA GLY A 114 1.19 -6.71 13.07
C GLY A 114 0.18 -6.97 14.18
N TYR A 115 -0.76 -7.88 13.97
CA TYR A 115 -1.69 -8.30 15.01
C TYR A 115 -0.98 -8.96 16.19
N GLY A 116 0.01 -9.84 15.93
CA GLY A 116 0.86 -10.42 16.96
C GLY A 116 1.57 -9.36 17.82
N LEU A 117 2.14 -8.35 17.18
CA LEU A 117 2.77 -7.21 17.86
C LEU A 117 1.74 -6.41 18.68
N ASP A 118 0.55 -6.14 18.15
CA ASP A 118 -0.51 -5.42 18.87
C ASP A 118 -0.94 -6.14 20.15
N LYS A 119 -1.02 -7.48 20.10
CA LYS A 119 -1.31 -8.31 21.29
C LYS A 119 -0.18 -8.23 22.31
N TYR A 120 1.07 -8.36 21.86
CA TYR A 120 2.24 -8.25 22.74
C TYR A 120 2.28 -6.90 23.47
N LEU A 121 2.10 -5.79 22.75
CA LEU A 121 2.07 -4.44 23.32
C LEU A 121 0.92 -4.26 24.31
N SER A 122 -0.25 -4.78 23.97
CA SER A 122 -1.43 -4.73 24.84
C SER A 122 -1.22 -5.49 26.15
N SER A 123 -0.54 -6.64 26.11
CA SER A 123 -0.21 -7.43 27.30
C SER A 123 0.86 -6.75 28.16
N PHE A 124 1.89 -6.18 27.53
CA PHE A 124 2.97 -5.49 28.25
C PHE A 124 2.46 -4.28 29.04
N ARG A 125 1.54 -3.51 28.44
CA ARG A 125 0.92 -2.36 29.12
C ARG A 125 0.13 -2.77 30.35
N LYS A 126 -0.61 -3.89 30.31
CA LYS A 126 -1.33 -4.40 31.49
C LYS A 126 -0.41 -4.78 32.65
N ILE A 127 0.78 -5.32 32.38
CA ILE A 127 1.74 -5.70 33.42
C ILE A 127 2.33 -4.47 34.11
N LYS A 128 2.52 -3.37 33.36
CA LYS A 128 3.08 -2.12 33.90
C LYS A 128 2.10 -1.35 34.79
N ASP A 129 0.79 -1.56 34.60
CA ASP A 129 -0.28 -0.88 35.34
C ASP A 129 -0.68 -1.63 36.63
N VAL A 130 -0.01 -2.74 36.99
CA VAL A 130 -0.16 -3.51 38.24
C VAL A 130 1.04 -3.26 39.14
#